data_AF-A0A3P7NLV8-F1
#
_entry.id   AF-A0A3P7NLV8-F1
#
_cell.length_a   1.000
_cell.length_b   1.000
_cell.length_c   1.000
_cell.angle_alpha   90.00
_cell.angle_beta   90.00
_cell.angle_gamma   90.00
#
_symmetry.space_group_name_H-M   'P 1'
#
loop_
_entity.id
_entity.type
_entity.pdbx_description
1 polymer ?
#
loop_
_entity_poly.entity_id
_entity_poly.type
_entity_poly.pdbx_seq_one_letter_code
_entity_poly.pdbx_strand_id
1 'polypeptide(L)'
;MYITTGTTSTLTIRLDTQLTLWAYGHTNYPKDVLSILNNTAKNQAEFDGLLDKMDYASIAEHISTERAIEIINEMVELQLNCLVFFTAQEVTDLLPKIDPINKAIETIVAVGLSGMFTLNV
;
A
#
# COMPACT_ATOMS: atom_id res chain seq x y z
N MET A 1 37.90 -36.78 25.49
CA MET A 1 37.47 -36.78 24.08
C MET A 1 36.04 -36.27 24.07
N TYR A 2 35.85 -35.04 23.60
CA TYR A 2 34.53 -34.40 23.56
C TYR A 2 33.90 -34.65 22.21
N ILE A 3 32.65 -35.13 22.19
CA ILE A 3 31.77 -34.98 21.03
C ILE A 3 30.45 -34.46 21.57
N THR A 4 30.31 -33.14 21.60
CA THR A 4 29.02 -32.47 21.77
C THR A 4 28.38 -32.34 20.39
N THR A 5 27.26 -33.03 20.17
CA THR A 5 26.46 -32.88 18.96
C THR A 5 25.68 -31.57 19.05
N GLY A 6 26.25 -30.49 18.52
CA GLY A 6 25.54 -29.22 18.37
C GLY A 6 24.62 -29.27 17.17
N THR A 7 23.31 -29.41 17.40
CA THR A 7 22.31 -29.00 16.41
C THR A 7 22.32 -27.49 16.34
N THR A 8 22.95 -26.94 15.30
CA THR A 8 22.75 -25.55 14.90
C THR A 8 21.33 -25.40 14.39
N SER A 9 20.44 -24.90 15.24
CA SER A 9 19.17 -24.33 14.81
C SER A 9 19.47 -23.12 13.95
N THR A 10 19.40 -23.25 12.63
CA THR A 10 19.33 -22.10 11.73
C THR A 10 18.10 -21.30 12.10
N LEU A 11 18.30 -20.09 12.64
CA LEU A 11 17.24 -19.12 12.80
C LEU A 11 16.84 -18.68 11.39
N THR A 12 15.83 -19.32 10.80
CA THR A 12 15.19 -18.81 9.59
C THR A 12 14.44 -17.55 10.00
N ILE A 13 15.08 -16.39 9.85
CA ILE A 13 14.38 -15.10 9.89
C ILE A 13 13.50 -15.09 8.64
N ARG A 14 12.25 -15.53 8.77
CA ARG A 14 11.25 -15.18 7.77
C ARG A 14 11.01 -13.69 7.95
N LEU A 15 11.51 -12.89 7.03
CA LEU A 15 10.98 -11.55 6.81
C LEU A 15 9.59 -11.76 6.21
N ASP A 16 8.61 -12.06 7.05
CA ASP A 16 7.23 -12.21 6.60
C ASP A 16 6.82 -10.88 5.99
N THR A 17 6.73 -10.87 4.66
CA THR A 17 6.32 -9.68 3.92
C THR A 17 4.90 -9.37 4.32
N GLN A 18 4.73 -8.20 4.88
CA GLN A 18 3.48 -7.67 5.37
C GLN A 18 3.00 -6.61 4.38
N LEU A 19 1.70 -6.61 4.08
CA LEU A 19 1.14 -5.74 3.05
C LEU A 19 -0.10 -5.04 3.58
N THR A 20 -0.10 -3.72 3.46
CA THR A 20 -1.26 -2.87 3.78
C THR A 20 -1.82 -2.30 2.48
N LEU A 21 -3.14 -2.38 2.33
CA LEU A 21 -3.84 -1.86 1.17
C LEU A 21 -4.60 -0.58 1.55
N TRP A 22 -4.39 0.47 0.76
CA TRP A 22 -5.17 1.69 0.81
C TRP A 22 -5.82 1.95 -0.55
N ALA A 23 -7.11 2.22 -0.57
CA ALA A 23 -7.79 2.72 -1.76
C ALA A 23 -8.18 4.19 -1.53
N TYR A 24 -7.94 5.02 -2.55
CA TYR A 24 -8.36 6.42 -2.61
C TYR A 24 -9.33 6.61 -3.79
N GLY A 25 -9.94 7.79 -3.90
CA GLY A 25 -11.01 8.04 -4.88
C GLY A 25 -12.39 7.69 -4.34
N HIS A 26 -13.24 7.16 -5.21
CA HIS A 26 -14.62 6.79 -4.90
C HIS A 26 -14.69 5.43 -4.23
N THR A 27 -14.43 5.39 -2.93
CA THR A 27 -14.39 4.15 -2.15
C THR A 27 -14.75 4.38 -0.67
N ASN A 28 -15.17 3.33 0.03
CA ASN A 28 -15.47 3.37 1.47
C ASN A 28 -14.24 3.14 2.35
N TYR A 29 -13.03 3.06 1.78
CA TYR A 29 -11.81 2.97 2.58
C TYR A 29 -11.65 4.18 3.49
N PRO A 30 -11.02 4.00 4.67
CA PRO A 30 -10.65 5.13 5.50
C PRO A 30 -9.81 6.13 4.73
N LYS A 31 -10.14 7.42 4.92
CA LYS A 31 -9.38 8.53 4.31
C LYS A 31 -8.00 8.72 4.94
N ASP A 32 -7.83 8.21 6.15
CA ASP A 32 -6.61 8.31 6.94
C ASP A 32 -5.79 7.02 6.85
N VAL A 33 -4.55 7.14 6.35
CA VAL A 33 -3.60 6.04 6.16
C VAL A 33 -3.20 5.40 7.49
N LEU A 34 -3.20 6.15 8.59
CA LEU A 34 -2.87 5.60 9.91
C LEU A 34 -3.81 4.47 10.32
N SER A 35 -5.10 4.64 10.06
CA SER A 35 -6.13 3.68 10.45
C SER A 35 -5.98 2.32 9.75
N ILE A 36 -5.41 2.29 8.54
CA ILE A 36 -5.21 1.06 7.77
C ILE A 36 -3.90 0.34 8.11
N LEU A 37 -2.89 1.03 8.64
CA LEU A 37 -1.62 0.39 9.04
C LEU A 37 -1.82 -0.67 10.11
N ASN A 38 -2.86 -0.54 10.94
CA ASN A 38 -3.23 -1.55 11.93
C ASN A 38 -3.88 -2.81 11.31
N ASN A 39 -4.25 -2.77 10.03
CA ASN A 39 -4.89 -3.85 9.28
C ASN A 39 -3.99 -4.37 8.16
N THR A 40 -2.75 -4.69 8.55
CA THR A 40 -1.73 -5.23 7.68
C THR A 40 -1.94 -6.73 7.46
N ALA A 41 -2.04 -7.16 6.20
CA ALA A 41 -2.13 -8.57 5.84
C ALA A 41 -0.78 -9.28 6.04
N LYS A 42 -0.81 -10.45 6.68
CA LYS A 42 0.37 -11.27 7.01
C LYS A 42 0.49 -12.52 6.13
N ASN A 43 -0.51 -12.77 5.29
CA ASN A 43 -0.56 -13.90 4.38
C ASN A 43 -1.50 -13.58 3.20
N GLN A 44 -1.47 -14.44 2.17
CA GLN A 44 -2.26 -14.26 0.96
C GLN A 44 -3.76 -14.15 1.23
N ALA A 45 -4.32 -15.01 2.08
CA ALA A 45 -5.76 -15.02 2.34
C ALA A 45 -6.24 -13.73 3.01
N GLU A 46 -5.44 -13.16 3.93
CA GLU A 46 -5.72 -11.85 4.51
C GLU A 46 -5.64 -10.74 3.45
N PHE A 47 -4.68 -10.83 2.53
CA PHE A 47 -4.55 -9.86 1.44
C PHE A 47 -5.72 -9.93 0.45
N ASP A 48 -6.15 -11.14 0.06
CA ASP A 48 -7.34 -11.35 -0.75
C ASP A 48 -8.57 -10.73 -0.06
N GLY A 49 -8.71 -10.91 1.25
CA GLY A 49 -9.76 -10.27 2.04
C GLY A 49 -9.65 -8.74 2.16
N LEU A 50 -8.48 -8.15 1.90
CA LEU A 50 -8.36 -6.70 1.69
C LEU A 50 -8.81 -6.32 0.29
N LEU A 51 -8.43 -7.08 -0.74
CA LEU A 51 -8.86 -6.81 -2.13
C LEU A 51 -10.37 -6.91 -2.31
N ASP A 52 -11.02 -7.88 -1.67
CA ASP A 52 -12.48 -8.06 -1.71
C ASP A 52 -13.26 -6.86 -1.13
N LYS A 53 -12.61 -6.05 -0.29
CA LYS A 53 -13.20 -4.82 0.28
C LYS A 53 -13.04 -3.62 -0.64
N MET A 54 -12.20 -3.71 -1.66
CA MET A 54 -11.94 -2.65 -2.62
C MET A 54 -13.13 -2.52 -3.58
N ASP A 55 -14.09 -1.70 -3.17
CA ASP A 55 -15.32 -1.44 -3.93
C ASP A 55 -15.47 0.05 -4.28
N TYR A 56 -16.16 0.30 -5.40
CA TYR A 56 -16.56 1.63 -5.81
C TYR A 56 -17.71 2.11 -4.92
N ALA A 57 -17.55 3.30 -4.35
CA ALA A 57 -18.60 3.96 -3.59
C ALA A 57 -18.82 5.37 -4.15
N SER A 58 -20.05 5.65 -4.59
CA SER A 58 -20.45 6.99 -5.05
C SER A 58 -20.58 7.95 -3.86
N ILE A 59 -19.44 8.36 -3.31
CA ILE A 59 -19.34 9.34 -2.23
C ILE A 59 -19.00 10.73 -2.77
N ALA A 60 -19.58 11.77 -2.16
CA ALA A 60 -19.31 13.15 -2.57
C ALA A 60 -17.86 13.57 -2.27
N GLU A 61 -17.38 13.25 -1.07
CA GLU A 61 -16.05 13.62 -0.59
C GLU A 61 -15.00 12.54 -0.86
N HIS A 62 -14.78 12.22 -2.12
CA HIS A 62 -13.72 11.30 -2.55
C HIS A 62 -12.32 11.96 -2.44
N ILE A 63 -11.27 11.13 -2.35
CA ILE A 63 -9.88 11.61 -2.36
C ILE A 63 -9.37 11.66 -3.81
N SER A 64 -8.94 12.83 -4.28
CA SER A 64 -8.29 12.96 -5.60
C SER A 64 -6.89 12.35 -5.61
N THR A 65 -6.34 12.05 -6.79
CA THR A 65 -4.94 11.58 -6.93
C THR A 65 -3.94 12.59 -6.34
N GLU A 66 -4.15 13.89 -6.58
CA GLU A 66 -3.34 14.96 -5.98
C GLU A 66 -3.34 14.87 -4.45
N ARG A 67 -4.53 14.81 -3.84
CA ARG A 67 -4.64 14.73 -2.38
C ARG A 67 -4.07 13.42 -1.83
N ALA A 68 -4.19 12.32 -2.56
CA ALA A 68 -3.57 11.05 -2.16
C ALA A 68 -2.04 11.15 -2.08
N ILE A 69 -1.41 11.83 -3.06
CA ILE A 69 0.03 12.07 -3.05
C ILE A 69 0.43 12.98 -1.90
N GLU A 70 -0.33 14.03 -1.61
CA GLU A 70 -0.07 14.89 -0.45
C GLU A 70 -0.11 14.11 0.87
N ILE A 71 -1.12 13.26 1.07
CA ILE A 71 -1.23 12.41 2.26
C ILE A 71 -0.02 11.47 2.38
N ILE A 72 0.39 10.85 1.27
CA ILE A 72 1.60 10.01 1.22
C ILE A 72 2.84 10.82 1.59
N ASN A 73 2.94 12.06 1.10
CA ASN A 73 4.08 12.93 1.37
C ASN A 73 4.14 13.38 2.83
N GLU A 74 2.98 13.59 3.46
CA GLU A 74 2.81 14.01 4.86
C GLU A 74 2.95 12.84 5.87
N MET A 75 3.01 11.59 5.40
CA MET A 75 3.06 10.40 6.24
C MET A 75 4.38 10.32 7.04
N VAL A 76 4.28 10.04 8.34
CA VAL A 76 5.44 9.97 9.27
C VAL A 76 5.75 8.55 9.75
N GLU A 77 4.89 7.59 9.42
CA GLU A 77 4.87 6.26 10.02
C GLU A 77 5.97 5.34 9.46
N LEU A 78 6.94 5.01 10.31
CA LEU A 78 8.14 4.24 9.93
C LEU A 78 7.89 2.75 9.62
N GLN A 79 6.64 2.28 9.63
CA GLN A 79 6.27 0.87 9.45
C GLN A 79 6.31 0.40 7.98
N LEU A 80 6.39 1.36 7.04
CA LEU A 80 6.41 1.10 5.60
C LEU A 80 7.81 1.35 5.04
N ASN A 81 8.32 0.39 4.26
CA ASN A 81 9.59 0.51 3.55
C ASN A 81 9.46 0.52 2.01
N CYS A 82 8.31 0.09 1.51
CA CYS A 82 7.99 0.02 0.09
C CYS A 82 6.60 0.62 -0.16
N LEU A 83 6.49 1.49 -1.16
CA LEU A 83 5.24 2.05 -1.64
C LEU A 83 5.03 1.66 -3.11
N VAL A 84 3.90 1.01 -3.39
CA VAL A 84 3.42 0.81 -4.77
C VAL A 84 2.18 1.65 -4.97
N PHE A 85 2.29 2.69 -5.79
CA PHE A 85 1.24 3.66 -6.05
C PHE A 85 0.59 3.39 -7.40
N PHE A 86 -0.66 2.92 -7.40
CA PHE A 86 -1.47 2.75 -8.60
C PHE A 86 -2.28 4.02 -8.87
N THR A 87 -2.33 4.45 -10.14
CA THR A 87 -3.14 5.60 -10.55
C THR A 87 -3.71 5.41 -11.95
N ALA A 88 -4.97 5.80 -12.15
CA ALA A 88 -5.62 5.89 -13.46
C ALA A 88 -5.67 7.36 -13.97
N GLN A 89 -4.93 8.27 -13.33
CA GLN A 89 -4.87 9.68 -13.72
C GLN A 89 -4.14 9.82 -15.07
N GLU A 90 -4.83 10.30 -16.10
CA GLU A 90 -4.26 10.47 -17.44
C GLU A 90 -3.25 11.63 -17.52
N VAL A 91 -3.61 12.78 -16.94
CA VAL A 91 -2.74 13.97 -16.93
C VAL A 91 -2.00 14.03 -15.60
N THR A 92 -0.71 13.71 -15.63
CA THR A 92 0.14 13.69 -14.42
C THR A 92 1.02 14.93 -14.27
N ASP A 93 1.09 15.80 -15.27
CA ASP A 93 2.00 16.97 -15.29
C ASP A 93 1.72 17.99 -14.18
N LEU A 94 0.48 18.00 -13.67
CA LEU A 94 0.04 18.89 -12.60
C LEU A 94 0.07 18.23 -11.22
N LEU A 95 0.40 16.94 -11.13
CA LEU A 95 0.44 16.25 -9.86
C LEU A 95 1.69 16.63 -9.06
N PRO A 96 1.59 16.74 -7.73
CA PRO A 96 2.76 16.85 -6.89
C PRO A 96 3.64 15.61 -7.05
N LYS A 97 4.94 15.79 -6.85
CA LYS A 97 5.89 14.68 -6.80
C LYS A 97 5.63 13.84 -5.55
N ILE A 98 5.64 12.51 -5.68
CA ILE A 98 5.72 11.62 -4.51
C ILE A 98 7.14 11.74 -3.92
N ASP A 99 7.23 12.35 -2.75
CA ASP A 99 8.44 12.56 -1.97
C ASP A 99 8.10 12.52 -0.46
N PRO A 100 7.96 11.31 0.11
CA PRO A 100 7.59 11.13 1.51
C PRO A 100 8.57 11.79 2.46
N ILE A 101 8.05 12.49 3.48
CA ILE A 101 8.89 12.94 4.60
C ILE A 101 9.43 11.75 5.40
N ASN A 102 8.66 10.66 5.49
CA ASN A 102 9.13 9.40 6.04
C ASN A 102 10.18 8.75 5.13
N LYS A 103 11.44 8.84 5.57
CA LYS A 103 12.60 8.26 4.86
C LYS A 103 12.77 6.75 5.07
N ALA A 104 11.92 6.09 5.85
CA ALA A 104 11.87 4.63 5.91
C ALA A 104 11.32 4.03 4.61
N ILE A 105 10.52 4.78 3.82
CA ILE A 105 10.06 4.37 2.49
C ILE A 105 11.23 4.51 1.51
N GLU A 106 12.01 3.44 1.40
CA GLU A 106 13.21 3.38 0.57
C GLU A 106 12.88 3.10 -0.90
N THR A 107 11.77 2.40 -1.15
CA THR A 107 11.36 1.99 -2.51
C THR A 107 10.00 2.56 -2.85
N ILE A 108 9.92 3.29 -3.97
CA ILE A 108 8.66 3.82 -4.52
C ILE A 108 8.52 3.33 -5.95
N VAL A 109 7.40 2.66 -6.23
CA VAL A 109 7.01 2.20 -7.57
C VAL A 109 5.69 2.86 -7.92
N ALA A 110 5.67 3.66 -8.99
CA ALA A 110 4.44 4.23 -9.53
C ALA A 110 3.96 3.41 -10.74
N VAL A 111 2.68 3.03 -10.73
CA VAL A 111 2.04 2.21 -11.77
C VAL A 111 0.90 3.01 -12.37
N GLY A 112 1.08 3.44 -13.61
CA GLY A 112 0.03 4.06 -14.41
C GLY A 112 -0.88 3.00 -15.02
N LEU A 113 -2.17 3.07 -14.73
CA LEU A 113 -3.21 2.27 -15.35
C LEU A 113 -3.75 3.05 -16.55
N SER A 114 -3.57 2.50 -17.75
CA SER A 114 -4.19 3.02 -18.96
C SER A 114 -5.18 1.98 -19.49
N GLY A 115 -6.41 2.40 -19.76
CA GLY A 115 -7.43 1.48 -20.26
C GLY A 115 -8.82 2.13 -20.32
N MET A 116 -9.52 1.87 -21.41
CA MET A 116 -10.93 2.21 -21.57
C MET A 116 -11.77 1.06 -21.00
N PHE A 117 -12.28 1.21 -19.77
CA PHE A 117 -13.21 0.24 -19.21
C PHE A 117 -14.56 0.36 -19.94
N THR A 118 -14.78 -0.48 -20.95
CA THR A 118 -16.12 -0.71 -21.50
C THR A 118 -16.84 -1.69 -20.57
N LEU A 119 -17.67 -1.15 -19.67
CA LEU A 119 -18.67 -1.95 -18.99
C LEU A 119 -19.76 -2.30 -20.01
N ASN A 120 -19.68 -3.49 -20.60
CA ASN A 120 -20.84 -4.10 -21.23
C ASN A 120 -21.77 -4.53 -20.10
N VAL A 121 -22.73 -3.67 -19.78
CA VAL A 121 -23.86 -3.98 -18.88
C VAL A 121 -24.96 -4.65 -19.69
#